data_AF-A0A914UZU4-F1
#
_entry.id   AF-A0A914UZU4-F1
#
_cell.length_a   1.000
_cell.length_b   1.000
_cell.length_c   1.000
_cell.angle_alpha   90.00
_cell.angle_beta   90.00
_cell.angle_gamma   90.00
#
_symmetry.space_group_name_H-M   'P 1'
#
loop_
_entity.id
_entity.type
_entity.pdbx_description
1 polymer ?
#
loop_
_entity_poly.entity_id
_entity_poly.type
_entity_poly.pdbx_seq_one_letter_code
_entity_poly.pdbx_strand_id
1 'polypeptide(L)'
;MPLPAALLARLKRRGILQEGEEEEVIAESYDDDSKTTSTIRKQASNAAGAPGCPNKWNPFHSCVEFCYDYWREGTPENRLPVEYNRRRLRMLKKYPLPNGWKEVYDPGVARHYYWSTETDEVSWLSPVHPKAIIG
;
A
#
# COMPACT_ATOMS: atom_id res chain seq x y z
N MET A 1 5.37 -47.20 36.66
CA MET A 1 6.81 -47.57 36.67
C MET A 1 7.35 -47.37 35.26
N PRO A 2 8.46 -46.63 35.05
CA PRO A 2 9.01 -46.42 33.71
C PRO A 2 9.49 -47.76 33.12
N LEU A 3 9.30 -47.95 31.81
CA LEU A 3 9.74 -49.15 31.13
C LEU A 3 11.28 -49.25 31.16
N PRO A 4 11.85 -50.45 31.39
CA PRO A 4 13.30 -50.63 31.36
C PRO A 4 13.85 -50.35 29.97
N ALA A 5 15.01 -49.69 29.89
CA ALA A 5 15.61 -49.19 28.64
C ALA A 5 15.74 -50.25 27.53
N ALA A 6 16.03 -51.49 27.90
CA ALA A 6 16.16 -52.60 26.96
C ALA A 6 14.84 -52.95 26.24
N LEU A 7 13.70 -52.76 26.93
CA LEU A 7 12.37 -53.02 26.37
C LEU A 7 11.91 -51.86 25.48
N LEU A 8 12.20 -50.62 25.88
CA LEU A 8 12.01 -49.42 25.08
C LEU A 8 12.71 -49.51 23.70
N ALA A 9 13.98 -49.91 23.69
CA ALA A 9 14.76 -50.05 22.45
C ALA A 9 14.23 -51.15 21.52
N ARG A 10 13.62 -52.21 22.08
CA ARG A 10 12.98 -53.29 21.29
C ARG A 10 11.66 -52.85 20.69
N LEU A 11 10.84 -52.10 21.44
CA LEU A 11 9.57 -51.56 20.96
C LEU A 11 9.78 -50.49 19.88
N LYS A 12 10.78 -49.61 20.03
CA LYS A 12 11.19 -48.66 18.99
C LYS A 12 11.62 -49.33 17.70
N ARG A 13 12.46 -50.37 17.77
CA ARG A 13 12.91 -51.13 16.57
C ARG A 13 11.78 -51.84 15.83
N ARG A 14 10.68 -52.14 16.51
CA ARG A 14 9.48 -52.73 15.91
C ARG A 14 8.44 -51.69 15.48
N GLY A 15 8.76 -50.40 15.59
CA GLY A 15 7.87 -49.30 15.19
C GLY A 15 6.66 -49.09 16.10
N ILE A 16 6.66 -49.65 17.31
CA ILE A 16 5.53 -49.56 18.26
C ILE A 16 5.60 -48.26 19.08
N LEU A 17 6.79 -47.65 19.17
CA LEU A 17 7.03 -46.38 19.86
C LEU A 17 7.66 -45.39 18.86
N GLN A 18 6.91 -44.37 18.46
CA GLN A 18 7.44 -43.16 17.84
C GLN A 18 7.92 -42.23 18.97
N GLU A 19 9.17 -41.78 18.92
CA GLU A 19 9.66 -40.71 19.76
C GLU A 19 10.04 -39.50 18.90
N GLY A 20 9.25 -38.44 19.08
CA GLY A 20 9.67 -37.04 19.06
C GLY A 20 9.90 -36.42 17.69
N GLU A 21 8.96 -35.58 17.26
CA GLU A 21 9.26 -34.27 16.67
C GLU A 21 8.02 -33.38 16.87
N GLU A 22 8.27 -32.13 17.19
CA GLU A 22 7.33 -31.16 17.71
C GLU A 22 6.32 -30.78 16.62
N GLU A 23 5.10 -31.34 16.68
CA GLU A 23 3.98 -30.77 15.94
C GLU A 23 3.73 -29.38 16.54
N GLU A 24 4.16 -28.35 15.82
CA GLU A 24 3.65 -27.00 16.03
C GLU A 24 2.13 -27.09 16.08
N VAL A 25 1.58 -26.85 17.27
CA VAL A 25 0.17 -26.56 17.46
C VAL A 25 -0.15 -25.31 16.66
N ILE A 26 -0.50 -25.50 15.39
CA ILE A 26 -1.28 -24.52 14.64
C ILE A 26 -2.62 -24.52 15.36
N ALA A 27 -2.75 -23.63 16.35
CA ALA A 27 -4.05 -23.29 16.88
C ALA A 27 -4.89 -22.86 15.68
N GLU A 28 -5.80 -23.72 15.25
CA GLU A 28 -6.93 -23.35 14.42
C GLU A 28 -7.70 -22.28 15.20
N SER A 29 -7.31 -21.02 15.02
CA SER A 29 -8.25 -19.94 15.23
C SER A 29 -9.28 -20.10 14.12
N TYR A 30 -10.41 -20.72 14.45
CA TYR A 30 -11.67 -20.48 13.79
C TYR A 30 -11.99 -18.98 13.90
N ASP A 31 -11.32 -18.15 13.10
CA ASP A 31 -11.61 -16.73 12.97
C ASP A 31 -12.10 -16.52 11.53
N ASP A 32 -13.42 -16.42 11.43
CA ASP A 32 -14.23 -15.95 10.32
C ASP A 32 -13.46 -15.18 9.24
N ASP A 33 -13.56 -15.65 7.99
CA ASP A 33 -12.87 -15.19 6.78
C ASP A 33 -13.35 -13.81 6.27
N SER A 34 -13.53 -12.85 7.19
CA SER A 34 -13.88 -11.46 6.90
C SER A 34 -12.74 -10.46 7.15
N LYS A 35 -11.59 -10.89 7.73
CA LYS A 35 -10.51 -9.98 8.15
C LYS A 35 -9.27 -9.90 7.24
N THR A 36 -9.16 -10.69 6.18
CA THR A 36 -7.96 -10.68 5.31
C THR A 36 -7.78 -9.36 4.56
N THR A 37 -8.86 -8.59 4.37
CA THR A 37 -8.79 -7.23 3.77
C THR A 37 -8.36 -6.14 4.75
N SER A 38 -8.53 -6.35 6.06
CA SER A 38 -8.24 -5.35 7.09
C SER A 38 -6.80 -5.38 7.61
N THR A 39 -6.09 -6.51 7.50
CA THR A 39 -4.73 -6.65 8.07
C THR A 39 -3.65 -6.05 7.16
N ILE A 40 -3.83 -6.11 5.83
CA ILE A 40 -2.88 -5.51 4.86
C ILE A 40 -2.84 -3.97 5.01
N ARG A 41 -3.94 -3.34 5.43
CA ARG A 41 -4.05 -1.88 5.58
C ARG A 41 -3.26 -1.30 6.76
N LYS A 42 -2.81 -2.12 7.71
CA LYS A 42 -2.16 -1.65 8.95
C LYS A 42 -0.64 -1.44 8.85
N GLN A 43 0.01 -1.82 7.74
CA GLN A 43 1.46 -1.75 7.59
C GLN A 43 1.96 -0.72 6.56
N ALA A 44 1.14 0.26 6.19
CA ALA A 44 1.61 1.45 5.47
C ALA A 44 1.86 2.58 6.47
N SER A 45 2.96 2.51 7.21
CA SER A 45 3.47 3.59 8.04
C SER A 45 3.95 4.73 7.14
N ASN A 46 3.02 5.60 6.75
CA ASN A 46 3.18 7.02 6.39
C ASN A 46 1.74 7.58 6.42
N ALA A 47 1.24 7.92 7.62
CA ALA A 47 -0.18 8.20 7.87
C ALA A 47 -0.66 9.55 7.28
N ALA A 48 -0.60 9.69 5.96
CA ALA A 48 -1.18 10.81 5.21
C ALA A 48 -2.69 10.61 5.04
N GLY A 49 -3.44 10.55 6.15
CA GLY A 49 -4.91 10.43 6.15
C GLY A 49 -5.46 9.29 5.28
N ALA A 50 -6.72 9.37 4.89
CA ALA A 50 -7.28 8.47 3.87
C ALA A 50 -6.70 8.84 2.50
N PRO A 51 -6.19 7.88 1.69
CA PRO A 51 -5.50 8.19 0.43
C PRO A 51 -6.35 9.01 -0.56
N GLY A 52 -7.65 8.71 -0.62
CA GLY A 52 -8.61 9.42 -1.46
C GLY A 52 -9.13 10.73 -0.86
N CYS A 53 -8.75 11.10 0.35
CA CYS A 53 -9.30 12.30 0.98
C CYS A 53 -8.78 13.56 0.27
N PRO A 54 -9.67 14.42 -0.26
CA PRO A 54 -9.25 15.67 -0.91
C PRO A 54 -8.60 16.66 0.08
N ASN A 55 -8.90 16.52 1.38
CA ASN A 55 -8.38 17.39 2.44
C ASN A 55 -7.13 16.84 3.13
N LYS A 56 -6.54 15.72 2.68
CA LYS A 56 -5.39 15.10 3.34
C LYS A 56 -4.15 16.00 3.47
N TRP A 57 -4.04 17.02 2.60
CA TRP A 57 -2.94 17.97 2.57
C TRP A 57 -3.18 19.21 3.45
N ASN A 58 -4.40 19.41 3.96
CA ASN A 58 -4.71 20.54 4.82
C ASN A 58 -4.18 20.24 6.24
N PRO A 59 -3.22 21.02 6.78
CA PRO A 59 -2.65 20.77 8.12
C PRO A 59 -3.68 20.79 9.26
N PHE A 60 -4.83 21.43 9.04
CA PHE A 60 -5.92 21.50 10.02
C PHE A 60 -6.96 20.38 9.85
N HIS A 61 -6.79 19.49 8.87
CA HIS A 61 -7.66 18.34 8.66
C HIS A 61 -7.02 17.07 9.20
N SER A 62 -7.72 16.40 10.10
CA SER A 62 -7.41 15.03 10.51
C SER A 62 -8.45 14.10 9.90
N CYS A 63 -7.99 13.08 9.15
CA CYS A 63 -8.91 12.10 8.58
C CYS A 63 -9.57 11.29 9.69
N VAL A 64 -10.90 11.23 9.65
CA VAL A 64 -11.72 10.40 10.53
C VAL A 64 -12.21 9.17 9.77
N GLU A 65 -12.85 8.22 10.44
CA GLU A 65 -13.38 6.98 9.85
C GLU A 65 -14.22 7.23 8.59
N PHE A 66 -15.08 8.25 8.61
CA PHE A 66 -15.84 8.68 7.43
C PHE A 66 -14.95 8.95 6.19
N CYS A 67 -13.76 9.55 6.37
CA CYS A 67 -12.85 9.80 5.25
C CYS A 67 -12.35 8.50 4.61
N TYR A 68 -12.04 7.50 5.44
CA TYR A 68 -11.59 6.20 4.97
C TYR A 68 -12.71 5.44 4.26
N ASP A 69 -13.95 5.52 4.74
CA ASP A 69 -15.08 4.79 4.16
C ASP A 69 -15.67 5.45 2.91
N TYR A 70 -15.72 6.78 2.92
CA TYR A 70 -16.32 7.57 1.84
C TYR A 70 -15.33 7.74 0.69
N TRP A 71 -14.09 8.16 0.98
CA TRP A 71 -13.09 8.42 -0.06
C TRP A 71 -12.23 7.21 -0.39
N ARG A 72 -11.98 6.32 0.57
CA ARG A 72 -11.18 5.08 0.38
C ARG A 72 -9.84 5.39 -0.30
N GLU A 73 -9.56 4.72 -1.41
CA GLU A 73 -8.37 4.92 -2.24
C GLU A 73 -8.49 6.11 -3.19
N GLY A 74 -9.65 6.76 -3.27
CA GLY A 74 -9.92 7.90 -4.14
C GLY A 74 -10.38 7.50 -5.54
N THR A 75 -10.17 8.40 -6.50
CA THR A 75 -10.45 8.13 -7.92
C THR A 75 -9.23 7.44 -8.54
N PRO A 76 -9.32 6.19 -9.03
CA PRO A 76 -8.22 5.54 -9.72
C PRO A 76 -7.95 6.21 -11.08
N GLU A 77 -6.70 6.16 -11.53
CA GLU A 77 -6.29 6.84 -12.77
C GLU A 77 -7.07 6.37 -14.00
N ASN A 78 -7.47 5.09 -14.03
CA ASN A 78 -8.26 4.52 -15.12
C ASN A 78 -9.68 5.11 -15.26
N ARG A 79 -10.20 5.76 -14.22
CA ARG A 79 -11.50 6.44 -14.23
C ARG A 79 -11.41 7.91 -14.66
N LEU A 80 -10.21 8.40 -14.99
CA LEU A 80 -10.05 9.77 -15.47
C LEU A 80 -10.72 9.97 -16.84
N PRO A 81 -11.30 11.16 -17.09
CA PRO A 81 -11.84 11.48 -18.41
C PRO A 81 -10.77 11.38 -19.51
N VAL A 82 -11.14 10.82 -20.67
CA VAL A 82 -10.24 10.71 -21.83
C VAL A 82 -9.68 12.07 -22.24
N GLU A 83 -10.51 13.11 -22.21
CA GLU A 83 -10.14 14.51 -22.43
C GLU A 83 -9.02 14.99 -21.52
N TYR A 84 -9.01 14.57 -20.25
CA TYR A 84 -7.97 14.94 -19.30
C TYR A 84 -6.63 14.33 -19.71
N ASN A 85 -6.61 13.01 -19.99
CA ASN A 85 -5.41 12.31 -20.48
C ASN A 85 -4.89 12.93 -21.77
N ARG A 86 -5.79 13.27 -22.70
CA ARG A 86 -5.44 13.92 -23.97
C ARG A 86 -4.79 15.29 -23.77
N ARG A 87 -5.29 16.11 -22.84
CA ARG A 87 -4.70 17.42 -22.50
C ARG A 87 -3.34 17.26 -21.82
N ARG A 88 -3.23 16.31 -20.87
CA ARG A 88 -1.98 16.00 -20.16
C ARG A 88 -0.88 15.55 -21.11
N LEU A 89 -1.15 14.55 -21.94
CA LEU A 89 -0.18 14.03 -22.93
C LEU A 89 0.24 15.09 -23.94
N ARG A 90 -0.69 15.95 -24.39
CA ARG A 90 -0.36 17.07 -25.28
C ARG A 90 0.57 18.08 -24.60
N MET A 91 0.32 18.39 -23.33
CA MET A 91 1.17 19.29 -22.54
C MET A 91 2.58 18.69 -22.42
N LEU A 92 2.71 17.43 -22.00
CA LEU A 92 4.00 16.74 -21.88
C LEU A 92 4.74 16.59 -23.21
N LYS A 93 4.02 16.39 -24.32
CA LYS A 93 4.64 16.35 -25.65
C LYS A 93 5.29 17.69 -26.03
N LYS A 94 4.66 18.81 -25.65
CA LYS A 94 5.17 20.16 -25.94
C LYS A 94 6.23 20.61 -24.93
N TYR A 95 6.10 20.16 -23.69
CA TYR A 95 6.90 20.56 -22.54
C TYR A 95 7.35 19.29 -21.81
N PRO A 96 8.31 18.53 -22.36
CA PRO A 96 8.75 17.27 -21.76
C PRO A 96 9.36 17.50 -20.39
N LEU A 97 9.22 16.52 -19.50
CA LEU A 97 9.79 16.62 -18.16
C LEU A 97 11.32 16.59 -18.24
N PRO A 98 12.02 17.51 -17.56
CA PRO A 98 13.47 17.44 -17.39
C PRO A 98 13.88 16.21 -16.57
N ASN A 99 15.17 15.89 -16.61
CA ASN A 99 15.74 14.88 -15.73
C ASN A 99 15.46 15.22 -14.25
N GLY A 100 15.25 14.20 -13.42
CA GLY A 100 14.91 14.37 -12.00
C GLY A 100 13.44 14.67 -11.72
N TRP A 101 12.65 15.09 -12.72
CA TRP A 101 11.21 15.32 -12.56
C TRP A 101 10.40 14.07 -12.88
N LYS A 102 9.45 13.75 -12.01
CA LYS A 102 8.52 12.62 -12.15
C LYS A 102 7.08 13.11 -12.17
N GLU A 103 6.27 12.44 -12.99
CA GLU A 103 4.82 12.59 -12.98
C GLU A 103 4.22 11.70 -11.88
N VAL A 104 3.37 12.27 -11.03
CA VAL A 104 2.73 11.57 -9.90
C VAL A 104 1.23 11.82 -9.94
N TYR A 105 0.44 10.76 -9.84
CA TYR A 105 -1.01 10.85 -9.77
C TYR A 105 -1.52 10.95 -8.33
N ASP A 106 -2.32 11.97 -8.02
CA ASP A 106 -3.03 12.07 -6.75
C ASP A 106 -4.49 11.58 -6.90
N PRO A 107 -4.87 10.46 -6.26
CA PRO A 107 -6.23 9.94 -6.35
C PRO A 107 -7.25 10.75 -5.55
N GLY A 108 -6.82 11.57 -4.59
CA GLY A 108 -7.72 12.40 -3.77
C GLY A 108 -8.28 13.60 -4.51
N VAL A 109 -7.50 14.17 -5.46
CA VAL A 109 -7.94 15.25 -6.34
C VAL A 109 -8.11 14.82 -7.81
N ALA A 110 -7.90 13.53 -8.09
CA ALA A 110 -7.96 12.92 -9.42
C ALA A 110 -7.12 13.67 -10.47
N ARG A 111 -5.88 14.03 -10.12
CA ARG A 111 -5.01 14.86 -10.97
C ARG A 111 -3.53 14.51 -10.81
N HIS A 112 -2.79 14.67 -11.89
CA HIS A 112 -1.33 14.58 -11.89
C HIS A 112 -0.70 15.89 -11.44
N TYR A 113 0.36 15.76 -10.66
CA TYR A 113 1.34 16.79 -10.37
C TYR A 113 2.73 16.26 -10.74
N TYR A 114 3.70 17.16 -10.72
CA TYR A 114 5.08 16.88 -11.09
C TYR A 114 5.96 17.19 -9.89
N TRP A 115 6.85 16.26 -9.57
CA TRP A 115 7.74 16.35 -8.41
C TRP A 115 9.19 16.13 -8.84
N SER A 116 10.07 17.01 -8.39
CA SER A 116 11.51 16.88 -8.54
C SER A 116 12.07 15.98 -7.45
N THR A 117 12.59 14.81 -7.79
CA THR A 117 13.20 13.90 -6.80
C THR A 117 14.55 14.37 -6.28
N GLU A 118 15.11 15.43 -6.87
CA GLU A 118 16.41 15.99 -6.48
C GLU A 118 16.25 17.20 -5.54
N THR A 119 15.26 18.06 -5.80
CA THR A 119 15.05 19.32 -5.07
C THR A 119 13.82 19.30 -4.16
N ASP A 120 13.04 18.22 -4.19
CA ASP A 120 11.73 18.08 -3.52
C ASP A 120 10.69 19.14 -3.90
N GLU A 121 10.93 19.87 -4.99
CA GLU A 121 10.00 20.86 -5.53
C GLU A 121 8.79 20.19 -6.22
N VAL A 122 7.64 20.87 -6.18
CA VAL A 122 6.39 20.41 -6.79
C VAL A 122 5.80 21.44 -7.76
N SER A 123 5.10 20.96 -8.79
CA SER A 123 4.37 21.80 -9.74
C SER A 123 3.16 21.09 -10.33
N TRP A 124 2.09 21.83 -10.64
CA TRP A 124 0.89 21.31 -11.30
C TRP A 124 1.00 21.20 -12.83
N LEU A 125 2.05 21.78 -13.41
CA LEU A 125 2.39 21.71 -14.82
C LEU A 125 3.83 21.21 -14.98
N SER A 126 4.20 20.73 -16.16
CA SER A 126 5.62 20.45 -16.45
C SER A 126 6.47 21.67 -16.07
N PRO A 127 7.61 21.53 -15.39
CA PRO A 127 8.42 22.65 -14.90
C PRO A 127 8.93 23.57 -16.01
N VAL A 128 9.03 23.06 -17.25
CA VAL A 128 9.42 23.85 -18.43
C VAL A 128 8.22 24.57 -19.08
N HIS A 129 7.00 24.38 -18.57
CA HIS A 129 5.81 25.08 -19.05
C HIS A 129 5.88 26.56 -18.60
N PRO A 130 5.59 27.55 -19.47
CA PRO A 130 5.73 28.99 -19.15
C PRO A 130 4.78 29.51 -18.06
N LYS A 131 3.82 28.69 -17.63
CA LYS A 131 2.87 28.98 -16.54
C LYS A 131 3.07 28.06 -15.33
N ALA A 132 4.13 27.26 -15.33
CA ALA A 132 4.46 26.45 -14.18
C ALA A 132 4.82 27.36 -13.01
N ILE A 133 4.35 26.99 -11.84
CA ILE A 133 4.74 27.60 -10.56
C ILE A 133 5.38 26.46 -9.79
N ILE A 134 6.65 26.65 -9.45
CA ILE A 134 7.46 25.70 -8.71
C ILE A 134 7.49 26.17 -7.26
N GLY A 135 7.22 25.26 -6.32
CA GLY A 135 7.23 25.56 -4.88
C GLY A 135 7.33 24.30 -4.04
#